data_AF-A0A7C6IZZ9-F1
#
_entry.id   AF-A0A7C6IZZ9-F1
#
_cell.length_a   1.000
_cell.length_b   1.000
_cell.length_c   1.000
_cell.angle_alpha   90.00
_cell.angle_beta   90.00
_cell.angle_gamma   90.00
#
_symmetry.space_group_name_H-M   'P 1'
#
loop_
_entity.id
_entity.type
_entity.pdbx_description
1 polymer ?
#
loop_
_entity_poly.entity_id
_entity_poly.type
_entity_poly.pdbx_seq_one_letter_code
_entity_poly.pdbx_strand_id
1 'polypeptide(L)'
;MKAIKKFVVDLGITYVIVVALSLIVATYLKHYYNRELPFIATTERLLYIAILITGAITLIRIEKINVIIRLILSYAMVLPTGFIAKKTFGVTIFKTPLILIYALVIITIIYGISLFIAKTNLSKEAQELNKLIRK
;
A
#
# COMPACT_ATOMS: atom_id res chain seq x y z
N MET A 1 7.93 -7.15 -17.24
CA MET A 1 7.73 -6.73 -15.82
C MET A 1 7.55 -5.21 -15.61
N LYS A 2 8.26 -4.32 -16.32
CA LYS A 2 8.10 -2.85 -16.19
C LYS A 2 6.69 -2.33 -16.57
N ALA A 3 6.08 -2.89 -17.62
CA ALA A 3 4.75 -2.50 -18.10
C ALA A 3 3.63 -2.77 -17.08
N ILE A 4 3.61 -3.98 -16.50
CA ILE A 4 2.64 -4.37 -15.45
C ILE A 4 2.74 -3.43 -14.25
N LYS A 5 3.97 -3.14 -13.79
CA LYS A 5 4.17 -2.22 -12.68
C LYS A 5 3.60 -0.83 -12.98
N LYS A 6 3.78 -0.32 -14.21
CA LYS A 6 3.31 1.02 -14.62
C LYS A 6 1.79 1.06 -14.64
N PHE A 7 1.18 0.07 -15.26
CA PHE A 7 -0.26 -0.11 -15.32
C PHE A 7 -0.93 -0.08 -13.94
N VAL A 8 -0.36 -0.76 -12.93
CA VAL A 8 -0.93 -0.79 -11.58
C VAL A 8 -0.95 0.59 -10.91
N VAL A 9 0.09 1.41 -11.12
CA VAL A 9 0.12 2.77 -10.56
C VAL A 9 -0.82 3.70 -11.33
N ASP A 10 -0.84 3.61 -12.65
CA ASP A 10 -1.74 4.41 -13.47
C ASP A 10 -3.21 4.13 -13.11
N LEU A 11 -3.54 2.86 -12.85
CA LEU A 11 -4.86 2.45 -12.38
C LEU A 11 -5.16 2.99 -10.98
N GLY A 12 -4.20 2.94 -10.05
CA GLY A 12 -4.33 3.52 -8.71
C GLY A 12 -4.57 5.03 -8.75
N ILE A 13 -3.81 5.76 -9.55
CA ILE A 13 -3.98 7.21 -9.76
C ILE A 13 -5.34 7.51 -10.36
N THR A 14 -5.75 6.76 -11.40
CA THR A 14 -7.07 6.91 -12.02
C THR A 14 -8.18 6.71 -11.00
N TYR A 15 -8.06 5.68 -10.16
CA TYR A 15 -9.03 5.40 -9.10
C TYR A 15 -9.11 6.55 -8.09
N VAL A 16 -7.98 7.10 -7.64
CA VAL A 16 -7.94 8.27 -6.75
C VAL A 16 -8.66 9.46 -7.37
N ILE A 17 -8.42 9.75 -8.65
CA ILE A 17 -9.06 10.85 -9.38
C ILE A 17 -10.57 10.64 -9.46
N VAL A 18 -11.02 9.45 -9.83
CA VAL A 18 -12.46 9.13 -9.95
C VAL A 18 -13.18 9.29 -8.60
N VAL A 19 -12.58 8.80 -7.52
CA VAL A 19 -13.16 8.93 -6.17
C VAL A 19 -13.17 10.39 -5.70
N ALA A 20 -12.12 11.16 -5.99
CA ALA A 20 -12.07 12.59 -5.68
C ALA A 20 -13.16 13.37 -6.42
N LEU A 21 -13.34 13.12 -7.73
CA LEU A 21 -14.42 13.72 -8.52
C LEU A 21 -15.80 13.34 -7.96
N SER A 22 -15.99 12.08 -7.59
CA SER A 22 -17.22 11.61 -6.97
C SER A 22 -17.52 12.35 -5.67
N LEU A 23 -16.49 12.61 -4.85
CA LEU A 23 -16.63 13.36 -3.61
C LEU A 23 -17.00 14.83 -3.85
N ILE A 24 -16.42 15.46 -4.87
CA ILE A 24 -16.74 16.84 -5.27
C ILE A 24 -18.22 16.92 -5.67
N VAL A 25 -18.69 16.00 -6.53
CA VAL A 25 -20.10 15.92 -6.93
C VAL A 25 -21.00 15.69 -5.72
N ALA A 26 -20.61 14.78 -4.82
CA ALA A 26 -21.35 14.50 -3.59
C ALA A 26 -21.51 15.75 -2.71
N THR A 27 -20.42 16.50 -2.55
CA THR A 27 -20.38 17.73 -1.74
C THR A 27 -21.23 18.83 -2.37
N TYR A 28 -21.16 18.95 -3.70
CA TYR A 28 -22.01 19.88 -4.44
C TYR A 28 -23.50 19.55 -4.27
N LEU A 29 -23.88 18.28 -4.36
CA LEU A 29 -25.26 17.84 -4.14
C LEU A 29 -25.72 18.10 -2.70
N LYS A 30 -24.87 17.86 -1.69
CA LYS A 30 -25.17 18.22 -0.28
C LYS A 30 -25.48 19.71 -0.15
N HIS A 31 -24.67 20.55 -0.78
CA HIS A 31 -24.87 22.00 -0.74
C HIS A 31 -26.17 22.42 -1.45
N TYR A 32 -26.40 21.90 -2.67
CA TYR A 32 -27.55 22.27 -3.49
C TYR A 32 -28.89 21.82 -2.87
N TYR A 33 -28.96 20.58 -2.39
CA TYR A 33 -30.18 20.02 -1.81
C TYR A 33 -30.32 20.27 -0.30
N ASN A 34 -29.31 20.87 0.34
CA ASN A 34 -29.22 21.09 1.79
C ASN A 34 -29.58 19.85 2.63
N ARG A 35 -29.16 18.67 2.15
CA ARG A 35 -29.42 17.37 2.80
C ARG A 35 -28.12 16.64 3.00
N GLU A 36 -27.99 15.99 4.15
CA GLU A 36 -26.87 15.09 4.41
C GLU A 36 -27.02 13.83 3.56
N LEU A 37 -25.96 13.53 2.81
CA LEU A 37 -25.90 12.34 1.97
C LEU A 37 -25.01 11.31 2.66
N PRO A 38 -25.54 10.15 3.09
CA PRO A 38 -24.78 9.16 3.85
C PRO A 38 -23.59 8.60 3.06
N PHE A 39 -23.63 8.69 1.72
CA PHE A 39 -22.53 8.25 0.87
C PHE A 39 -21.30 9.17 0.93
N ILE A 40 -21.42 10.44 1.31
CA ILE A 40 -20.26 11.37 1.41
C ILE A 40 -19.21 10.80 2.37
N ALA A 41 -19.63 10.40 3.57
CA ALA A 41 -18.73 9.84 4.58
C ALA A 41 -18.05 8.55 4.09
N THR A 42 -18.74 7.76 3.27
CA THR A 42 -18.19 6.54 2.65
C THR A 42 -17.18 6.88 1.56
N THR A 43 -17.51 7.84 0.69
CA THR A 43 -16.64 8.30 -0.40
C THR A 43 -15.37 8.97 0.11
N GLU A 44 -15.46 9.78 1.19
CA GLU A 44 -14.28 10.34 1.86
C GLU A 44 -13.33 9.25 2.35
N ARG A 45 -13.86 8.24 3.05
CA ARG A 45 -13.05 7.12 3.56
C ARG A 45 -12.44 6.29 2.44
N LEU A 46 -13.18 6.08 1.35
CA LEU A 46 -12.66 5.45 0.14
C LEU A 46 -11.53 6.24 -0.50
N LEU A 47 -11.61 7.58 -0.49
CA LEU A 47 -10.54 8.44 -1.00
C LEU A 47 -9.26 8.27 -0.18
N TYR A 48 -9.37 8.25 1.16
CA TYR A 48 -8.22 7.99 2.03
C TYR A 48 -7.60 6.62 1.76
N ILE A 49 -8.42 5.57 1.61
CA ILE A 49 -7.93 4.21 1.28
C ILE A 49 -7.19 4.23 -0.07
N ALA A 50 -7.78 4.85 -1.09
CA ALA A 50 -7.21 4.93 -2.43
C ALA A 50 -5.84 5.63 -2.42
N ILE A 51 -5.72 6.75 -1.71
CA ILE A 51 -4.47 7.51 -1.59
C ILE A 51 -3.40 6.67 -0.89
N LEU A 52 -3.74 6.04 0.23
CA LEU A 52 -2.79 5.24 1.02
C LEU A 52 -2.26 4.03 0.23
N ILE A 53 -3.15 3.31 -0.45
CA ILE A 53 -2.75 2.15 -1.28
C ILE A 53 -1.88 2.61 -2.45
N THR A 54 -2.32 3.65 -3.18
CA THR A 54 -1.57 4.18 -4.33
C THR A 54 -0.21 4.73 -3.90
N GLY A 55 -0.14 5.40 -2.75
CA GLY A 55 1.09 5.87 -2.14
C GLY A 55 2.04 4.73 -1.77
N ALA A 56 1.52 3.68 -1.12
CA ALA A 56 2.31 2.50 -0.77
C ALA A 56 2.89 1.81 -2.02
N ILE A 57 2.08 1.60 -3.06
CA ILE A 57 2.54 1.01 -4.32
C ILE A 57 3.62 1.88 -4.96
N THR A 58 3.43 3.21 -4.95
CA THR A 58 4.40 4.15 -5.51
C THR A 58 5.73 4.10 -4.75
N LEU A 59 5.70 4.06 -3.42
CA LEU A 59 6.88 3.91 -2.56
C LEU A 59 7.65 2.63 -2.85
N ILE A 60 6.98 1.48 -3.02
CA ILE A 60 7.61 0.19 -3.36
C ILE A 60 8.42 0.28 -4.67
N ARG A 61 8.05 1.19 -5.57
CA ARG A 61 8.70 1.34 -6.88
C ARG A 61 9.91 2.27 -6.85
N ILE A 62 10.13 3.02 -5.76
CA ILE A 62 11.28 3.90 -5.65
C ILE A 62 12.54 3.06 -5.38
N GLU A 63 13.35 2.87 -6.42
CA GLU A 63 14.58 2.07 -6.35
C GLU A 63 15.68 2.74 -5.52
N LYS A 64 15.64 4.08 -5.40
CA LYS A 64 16.65 4.88 -4.68
C LYS A 64 16.64 4.69 -3.15
N ILE A 65 15.54 4.19 -2.59
CA ILE A 65 15.38 3.99 -1.14
C ILE A 65 15.91 2.62 -0.75
N ASN A 66 16.58 2.53 0.40
CA ASN A 66 16.98 1.25 0.99
C ASN A 66 15.76 0.32 1.08
N VAL A 67 15.93 -0.92 0.61
CA VAL A 67 14.88 -1.95 0.53
C VAL A 67 14.12 -2.07 1.85
N ILE A 68 14.82 -2.04 2.99
CA ILE A 68 14.22 -2.18 4.33
C ILE A 68 13.32 -0.99 4.66
N ILE A 69 13.84 0.23 4.47
CA ILE A 69 13.12 1.48 4.74
C ILE A 69 11.87 1.57 3.84
N ARG A 70 12.01 1.18 2.58
CA ARG A 70 10.91 1.16 1.61
C ARG A 70 9.80 0.20 2.03
N LEU A 71 10.16 -1.01 2.47
CA LEU A 71 9.20 -1.98 2.99
C LEU A 71 8.45 -1.42 4.21
N ILE A 72 9.17 -0.87 5.20
CA ILE A 72 8.58 -0.29 6.41
C ILE A 72 7.60 0.84 6.07
N LEU A 73 8.00 1.79 5.20
CA LEU A 73 7.15 2.91 4.79
C LEU A 73 5.90 2.45 4.06
N SER A 74 6.04 1.47 3.17
CA SER A 74 4.89 0.93 2.43
C SER A 74 3.90 0.25 3.37
N TYR A 75 4.39 -0.48 4.38
CA TYR A 75 3.55 -1.09 5.40
C TYR A 75 2.85 -0.08 6.30
N ALA A 76 3.57 0.96 6.72
CA ALA A 76 3.02 2.04 7.52
C ALA A 76 1.84 2.72 6.78
N MET A 77 1.88 2.78 5.45
CA MET A 77 0.77 3.28 4.63
C MET A 77 -0.39 2.27 4.48
N VAL A 78 -0.12 0.97 4.33
CA VAL A 78 -1.19 -0.03 4.14
C VAL A 78 -1.96 -0.31 5.43
N LEU A 79 -1.32 -0.34 6.59
CA LEU A 79 -1.97 -0.64 7.87
C LEU A 79 -3.23 0.20 8.17
N PRO A 80 -3.21 1.54 8.09
CA PRO A 80 -4.40 2.37 8.33
C PRO A 80 -5.55 2.06 7.38
N THR A 81 -5.29 1.54 6.18
CA THR A 81 -6.36 1.22 5.21
C THR A 81 -7.32 0.14 5.73
N GLY A 82 -6.81 -0.88 6.44
CA GLY A 82 -7.64 -1.93 7.03
C GLY A 82 -8.58 -1.39 8.12
N PHE A 83 -8.10 -0.45 8.93
CA PHE A 83 -8.91 0.20 9.96
C PHE A 83 -10.00 1.09 9.36
N ILE A 84 -9.66 1.89 8.34
CA ILE A 84 -10.62 2.76 7.64
C ILE A 84 -11.66 1.90 6.92
N ALA A 85 -11.26 0.82 6.26
CA ALA A 85 -12.16 -0.06 5.54
C ALA A 85 -13.14 -0.77 6.49
N LYS A 86 -12.66 -1.25 7.65
CA LYS A 86 -13.52 -1.82 8.70
C LYS A 86 -14.59 -0.83 9.18
N LYS A 87 -14.22 0.44 9.37
CA LYS A 87 -15.16 1.50 9.78
C LYS A 87 -16.16 1.85 8.68
N THR A 88 -15.79 1.68 7.42
CA THR A 88 -16.59 2.07 6.25
C THR A 88 -17.63 1.04 5.88
N PHE A 89 -17.26 -0.24 5.84
CA PHE A 89 -18.12 -1.32 5.35
C PHE A 89 -18.66 -2.23 6.47
N GLY A 90 -18.30 -1.96 7.72
CA GLY A 90 -18.73 -2.74 8.87
C GLY A 90 -17.93 -4.04 9.07
N VAL A 91 -18.02 -4.58 10.28
CA VAL A 91 -17.22 -5.74 10.73
C VAL A 91 -17.60 -7.01 9.99
N THR A 92 -18.86 -7.17 9.59
CA THR A 92 -19.40 -8.39 8.98
C THR A 92 -18.80 -8.65 7.59
N ILE A 93 -18.65 -7.61 6.77
CA ILE A 93 -18.07 -7.72 5.43
C ILE A 93 -16.53 -7.85 5.52
N PHE A 94 -15.91 -7.27 6.56
CA PHE A 94 -14.45 -7.20 6.69
C PHE A 94 -13.77 -8.26 7.57
N LYS A 95 -14.49 -9.21 8.18
CA LYS A 95 -13.86 -10.32 8.93
C LYS A 95 -12.85 -11.10 8.08
N THR A 96 -13.26 -11.55 6.90
CA THR A 96 -12.43 -12.37 6.00
C THR A 96 -11.32 -11.56 5.32
N PRO A 97 -11.58 -10.35 4.79
CA PRO A 97 -10.55 -9.48 4.22
C PRO A 97 -9.49 -9.03 5.23
N LEU A 98 -9.84 -8.77 6.50
CA LEU A 98 -8.86 -8.39 7.54
C LEU A 98 -7.88 -9.52 7.84
N ILE A 99 -8.37 -10.77 7.90
CA ILE A 99 -7.52 -11.94 8.10
C ILE A 99 -6.52 -12.06 6.94
N LEU A 100 -6.95 -11.84 5.70
CA LEU A 100 -6.07 -11.82 4.53
C LEU A 100 -5.02 -10.70 4.60
N ILE A 101 -5.40 -9.50 5.05
CA ILE A 101 -4.46 -8.38 5.25
C ILE A 101 -3.42 -8.74 6.30
N TYR A 102 -3.81 -9.29 7.45
CA TYR A 102 -2.86 -9.72 8.49
C TYR A 102 -1.95 -10.85 8.00
N ALA A 103 -2.50 -11.84 7.29
CA ALA A 103 -1.70 -12.92 6.70
C ALA A 103 -0.68 -12.40 5.68
N LEU A 104 -1.07 -11.45 4.82
CA LEU A 104 -0.15 -10.80 3.88
C LEU A 104 0.95 -9.99 4.58
N VAL A 105 0.62 -9.30 5.67
CA VAL A 105 1.62 -8.60 6.50
C VAL A 105 2.63 -9.61 7.06
N ILE A 106 2.17 -10.73 7.64
CA ILE A 106 3.04 -11.77 8.20
C ILE A 106 3.94 -12.38 7.13
N ILE A 107 3.38 -12.81 6.00
CA ILE A 107 4.12 -13.41 4.87
C ILE A 107 5.23 -12.47 4.40
N THR A 108 4.96 -11.17 4.37
CA THR A 108 5.93 -10.21 3.85
C THR A 108 6.98 -9.81 4.88
N ILE A 109 6.65 -9.84 6.18
CA ILE A 109 7.67 -9.73 7.25
C ILE A 109 8.63 -10.91 7.13
N ILE A 110 8.12 -12.13 6.99
CA ILE A 110 8.93 -13.34 6.78
C ILE A 110 9.82 -13.16 5.55
N TYR A 111 9.25 -12.74 4.42
CA TYR A 111 9.99 -12.48 3.19
C TYR A 111 11.10 -11.43 3.38
N GLY A 112 10.81 -10.32 4.07
CA GLY A 112 11.78 -9.28 4.39
C GLY A 112 12.96 -9.79 5.22
N ILE A 113 12.69 -10.63 6.23
CA ILE A 113 13.71 -11.26 7.06
C ILE A 113 14.55 -12.24 6.23
N SER A 114 13.92 -13.11 5.42
CA SER A 114 14.63 -14.05 4.54
C SER A 114 15.57 -13.31 3.57
N LEU A 115 15.11 -12.20 3.01
CA LEU A 115 15.89 -11.40 2.07
C LEU A 115 17.05 -10.68 2.75
N PHE A 116 16.88 -10.25 3.99
CA PHE A 116 17.95 -9.71 4.82
C PHE A 116 19.05 -10.75 5.08
N ILE A 117 18.67 -11.95 5.49
CA ILE A 117 19.60 -13.06 5.76
C ILE A 117 20.37 -13.44 4.48
N ALA A 118 19.66 -13.60 3.36
CA ALA A 118 20.28 -13.91 2.07
C ALA A 118 21.31 -12.85 1.66
N LYS A 119 20.98 -11.57 1.82
CA LYS A 119 21.90 -10.46 1.53
C LYS A 119 23.14 -10.50 2.42
N THR A 120 22.98 -10.79 3.71
CA THR A 120 24.13 -10.87 4.63
C THR A 120 25.05 -12.05 4.32
N ASN A 121 24.51 -13.19 3.91
CA ASN A 121 25.31 -14.37 3.54
C ASN A 121 26.06 -14.15 2.22
N LEU A 122 25.38 -13.63 1.19
CA LEU A 122 26.02 -13.28 -0.08
C LEU A 122 27.14 -12.24 0.09
N SER A 123 26.95 -11.27 0.98
CA SER A 123 27.99 -10.29 1.29
C SER A 123 29.21 -10.91 1.97
N LYS A 124 29.02 -11.94 2.81
CA LYS A 124 30.12 -12.64 3.47
C LYS A 124 30.89 -13.52 2.48
N GLU A 125 30.18 -14.28 1.67
CA GLU A 125 30.78 -15.12 0.62
C GLU A 125 31.57 -14.28 -0.39
N ALA A 126 31.03 -13.14 -0.83
CA ALA A 126 31.74 -12.23 -1.74
C ALA A 126 33.01 -11.62 -1.12
N GLN A 127 33.01 -11.38 0.19
CA GLN A 127 34.20 -10.90 0.91
C GLN A 127 35.26 -12.00 1.08
N GLU A 128 34.85 -13.24 1.36
CA GLU A 128 35.75 -14.39 1.45
C GLU A 128 36.38 -14.72 0.09
N LEU A 129 35.60 -14.70 -0.99
CA LEU A 129 36.10 -14.93 -2.35
C LEU A 129 37.13 -13.87 -2.76
N ASN A 130 36.86 -12.59 -2.46
CA ASN A 130 37.82 -11.51 -2.75
C ASN A 130 39.12 -11.62 -1.94
N LYS A 131 39.08 -12.18 -0.72
CA LYS A 131 40.28 -12.46 0.07
C LYS A 131 41.10 -13.61 -0.51
N LEU A 132 40.44 -14.60 -1.12
CA LEU A 132 41.11 -15.73 -1.79
C LEU A 132 41.73 -15.33 -3.13
N ILE A 133 41.10 -14.43 -3.89
CA ILE A 133 41.60 -13.95 -5.20
C ILE A 133 42.76 -12.95 -5.06
N ARG A 134 42.82 -12.20 -3.94
CA ARG A 134 43.92 -11.24 -3.65
C ARG A 134 45.17 -11.86 -3.01
N LYS A 135 45.21 -13.19 -2.87
CA LYS A 135 46.38 -13.96 -2.42
C LYS A 135 47.09 -14.58 -3.62
#